data_AF-A0AAJ6XW69-F1
#
_entry.id   AF-A0AAJ6XW69-F1
#
_cell.length_a   1.000
_cell.length_b   1.000
_cell.length_c   1.000
_cell.angle_alpha   90.00
_cell.angle_beta   90.00
_cell.angle_gamma   90.00
#
_symmetry.space_group_name_H-M   'P 1'
#
loop_
_entity.id
_entity.type
_entity.pdbx_description
1 polymer ?
#
loop_
_entity_poly.entity_id
_entity_poly.type
_entity_poly.pdbx_seq_one_letter_code
_entity_poly.pdbx_strand_id
1 'polypeptide(L)'
;MAPPGSLVLIEGVDASIMKTATLSNVNYNEEDTYVFGPLQFNTLPVVKTATEPLNPSELPKMVEGLRKISKSYPLAITKVEESGEHTVLGTGELYLDSIMKDLRELYSEGEVKVADPVVSFCETVVESSSMKCFAETPSKKNKITMIAVPLEKGLAEDIEDGVVSIDWNRKALGDFFKTKYDWDLLAARSIWAFGPDKQGPNILLDDTLPTEVDMGLLGAVKDSIVKG
;
A
#
# COMPACT_ATOMS: atom_id res chain seq x y z
N MET A 1 21.73 -23.37 20.92
CA MET A 1 22.05 -22.44 19.83
C MET A 1 21.62 -23.09 18.53
N ALA A 2 20.82 -22.39 17.73
CA ALA A 2 20.40 -22.90 16.43
C ALA A 2 21.43 -22.52 15.36
N PRO A 3 21.89 -23.46 14.51
CA PRO A 3 22.83 -23.14 13.43
C PRO A 3 22.12 -22.46 12.25
N PRO A 4 22.87 -21.77 11.36
CA PRO A 4 22.33 -21.18 10.13
C PRO A 4 21.51 -22.19 9.31
N GLY A 5 20.38 -21.74 8.76
CA GLY A 5 19.45 -22.57 7.99
C GLY A 5 18.40 -23.33 8.81
N SER A 6 18.42 -23.22 10.14
CA SER A 6 17.41 -23.85 11.00
C SER A 6 16.17 -22.96 11.17
N LEU A 7 15.00 -23.59 11.27
CA LEU A 7 13.78 -22.91 11.75
C LEU A 7 13.80 -22.86 13.29
N VAL A 8 13.48 -21.70 13.85
CA VAL A 8 13.51 -21.46 15.29
C VAL A 8 12.27 -20.69 15.74
N LEU A 9 11.84 -20.96 16.97
CA LEU A 9 10.90 -20.12 17.69
C LEU A 9 11.70 -19.23 18.64
N ILE A 10 11.46 -17.92 18.57
CA ILE A 10 12.19 -16.90 19.35
C ILE A 10 11.19 -16.23 20.29
N GLU A 11 11.54 -16.16 21.56
CA GLU A 11 10.76 -15.49 22.60
C GLU A 11 11.42 -14.14 22.97
N GLY A 12 10.61 -13.13 23.30
CA GLY A 12 11.08 -11.84 23.82
C GLY A 12 11.33 -10.75 22.77
N VAL A 13 10.99 -10.98 21.50
CA VAL A 13 11.14 -10.00 20.40
C VAL A 13 9.81 -9.56 19.80
N ASP A 14 8.69 -10.02 20.34
CA ASP A 14 7.35 -9.83 19.78
C ASP A 14 6.89 -8.36 19.83
N ALA A 15 7.33 -7.58 20.82
CA ALA A 15 6.86 -6.22 21.04
C ALA A 15 7.13 -5.27 19.84
N SER A 16 8.26 -5.44 19.13
CA SER A 16 8.67 -4.61 17.99
C SER A 16 8.26 -5.18 16.63
N ILE A 17 7.72 -6.40 16.59
CA ILE A 17 7.40 -7.10 15.36
C ILE A 17 5.89 -7.09 15.15
N MET A 18 5.47 -6.59 13.99
CA MET A 18 4.08 -6.68 13.54
C MET A 18 3.85 -7.92 12.68
N LYS A 19 4.42 -7.98 11.47
CA LYS A 19 4.20 -9.12 10.55
C LYS A 19 5.49 -9.85 10.21
N THR A 20 6.47 -9.10 9.71
CA THR A 20 7.77 -9.60 9.29
C THR A 20 8.87 -8.76 9.92
N ALA A 21 9.97 -9.38 10.32
CA ALA A 21 11.14 -8.67 10.81
C ALA A 21 12.42 -9.41 10.41
N THR A 22 13.50 -8.64 10.27
CA THR A 22 14.85 -9.16 10.07
C THR A 22 15.63 -8.93 11.36
N LEU A 23 16.12 -10.00 11.97
CA LEU A 23 16.93 -9.91 13.18
C LEU A 23 18.42 -9.95 12.81
N SER A 24 19.17 -8.98 13.30
CA SER A 24 20.62 -8.90 13.15
C SER A 24 21.29 -8.72 14.52
N ASN A 25 22.60 -8.93 14.58
CA ASN A 25 23.37 -8.62 15.78
C ASN A 25 23.52 -7.10 15.91
N VAL A 26 23.36 -6.58 17.13
CA VAL A 26 23.48 -5.14 17.47
C VAL A 26 24.85 -4.57 17.10
N ASN A 27 25.88 -5.41 16.99
CA ASN A 27 27.25 -4.97 16.64
C ASN A 27 27.47 -4.76 15.14
N TYR A 28 26.52 -5.10 14.27
CA TYR A 28 26.64 -4.81 12.84
C TYR A 28 26.36 -3.34 12.54
N ASN A 29 27.00 -2.82 11.51
CA ASN A 29 26.77 -1.46 11.03
C ASN A 29 25.35 -1.35 10.46
N GLU A 30 24.59 -0.35 10.92
CA GLU A 30 23.23 -0.10 10.42
C GLU A 30 23.24 0.23 8.93
N GLU A 31 24.29 0.89 8.43
CA GLU A 31 24.42 1.29 7.01
C GLU A 31 24.59 0.10 6.06
N ASP A 32 25.13 -1.02 6.54
CA ASP A 32 25.37 -2.24 5.76
C ASP A 32 24.32 -3.34 6.04
N THR A 33 23.31 -3.04 6.86
CA THR A 33 22.28 -4.00 7.26
C THR A 33 20.96 -3.70 6.55
N TYR A 34 20.53 -4.61 5.69
CA TYR A 34 19.27 -4.50 4.96
C TYR A 34 18.22 -5.47 5.49
N VAL A 35 16.95 -5.09 5.36
CA VAL A 35 15.81 -5.96 5.67
C VAL A 35 15.54 -6.91 4.51
N PHE A 36 15.02 -8.10 4.82
CA PHE A 36 14.43 -8.96 3.80
C PHE A 36 13.20 -8.29 3.18
N GLY A 37 12.90 -8.63 1.92
CA GLY A 37 11.70 -8.19 1.25
C GLY A 37 10.43 -8.60 2.01
N PRO A 38 9.37 -7.78 2.00
CA PRO A 38 8.11 -8.14 2.65
C PRO A 38 7.49 -9.37 1.98
N LEU A 39 6.60 -10.04 2.71
CA LEU A 39 5.84 -11.16 2.15
C LEU A 39 4.93 -10.68 1.02
N GLN A 40 5.09 -11.27 -0.17
CA GLN A 40 4.16 -11.12 -1.28
C GLN A 40 3.13 -12.24 -1.21
N PHE A 41 1.86 -11.86 -1.30
CA PHE A 41 0.74 -12.80 -1.25
C PHE A 41 0.02 -12.81 -2.59
N ASN A 42 -0.48 -13.97 -2.98
CA ASN A 42 -1.23 -14.14 -4.24
C ASN A 42 -2.69 -13.64 -4.13
N THR A 43 -3.09 -13.10 -2.98
CA THR A 43 -4.47 -12.69 -2.68
C THR A 43 -4.47 -11.42 -1.84
N LEU A 44 -5.46 -10.55 -2.09
CA LEU A 44 -5.65 -9.31 -1.35
C LEU A 44 -6.78 -9.46 -0.30
N PRO A 45 -6.69 -8.75 0.84
CA PRO A 45 -7.77 -8.71 1.82
C PRO A 45 -8.87 -7.75 1.35
N VAL A 46 -9.87 -8.30 0.65
CA VAL A 46 -10.95 -7.52 0.01
C VAL A 46 -12.23 -7.44 0.84
N VAL A 47 -12.45 -8.38 1.77
CA VAL A 47 -13.65 -8.40 2.61
C VAL A 47 -13.36 -7.60 3.87
N LYS A 48 -14.18 -6.58 4.13
CA LYS A 48 -14.10 -5.67 5.25
C LYS A 48 -15.28 -5.89 6.18
N THR A 49 -15.03 -5.92 7.48
CA THR A 49 -16.08 -5.92 8.50
C THR A 49 -15.74 -4.91 9.60
N ALA A 50 -16.74 -4.21 10.10
CA ALA A 50 -16.59 -3.37 11.28
C ALA A 50 -16.72 -4.22 12.54
N THR A 51 -15.96 -3.87 13.57
CA THR A 51 -15.94 -4.53 14.87
C THR A 51 -16.01 -3.51 15.98
N GLU A 52 -16.89 -3.73 16.94
CA GLU A 52 -17.03 -2.88 18.12
C GLU A 52 -17.25 -3.74 19.37
N PRO A 53 -16.75 -3.33 20.54
CA PRO A 53 -17.02 -4.08 21.76
C PRO A 53 -18.50 -3.91 22.13
N LEU A 54 -19.13 -4.97 22.66
CA LEU A 54 -20.49 -4.85 23.19
C LEU A 54 -20.56 -3.82 24.32
N ASN A 55 -19.55 -3.87 25.22
CA ASN A 55 -19.36 -2.92 26.30
C ASN A 55 -18.28 -1.89 25.92
N PRO A 56 -18.60 -0.60 25.79
CA PRO A 56 -17.61 0.43 25.41
C PRO A 56 -16.38 0.52 26.33
N SER A 57 -16.54 0.17 27.61
CA SER A 57 -15.44 0.13 28.59
C SER A 57 -14.36 -0.92 28.25
N GLU A 58 -14.68 -1.91 27.42
CA GLU A 58 -13.77 -2.99 27.01
C GLU A 58 -13.01 -2.65 25.71
N LEU A 59 -13.24 -1.46 25.13
CA LEU A 59 -12.56 -1.00 23.92
C LEU A 59 -11.03 -1.15 23.98
N PRO A 60 -10.33 -0.80 25.09
CA PRO A 60 -8.87 -0.98 25.16
C PRO A 60 -8.45 -2.44 25.01
N LYS A 61 -9.24 -3.40 25.54
CA LYS A 61 -8.96 -4.83 25.42
C LYS A 61 -9.17 -5.30 23.98
N MET A 62 -10.23 -4.85 23.32
CA MET A 62 -10.49 -5.17 21.92
C MET A 62 -9.36 -4.64 21.01
N VAL A 63 -8.92 -3.40 21.21
CA VAL A 63 -7.82 -2.80 20.43
C VAL A 63 -6.52 -3.59 20.61
N GLU A 64 -6.22 -4.03 21.84
CA GLU A 64 -5.05 -4.89 22.07
C GLU A 64 -5.23 -6.27 21.41
N GLY A 65 -6.43 -6.82 21.42
CA GLY A 65 -6.75 -8.04 20.68
C GLY A 65 -6.58 -7.90 19.17
N LEU A 66 -7.00 -6.77 18.60
CA LEU A 66 -6.81 -6.46 17.18
C LEU A 66 -5.32 -6.34 16.81
N ARG A 67 -4.49 -5.79 17.71
CA ARG A 67 -3.02 -5.80 17.52
C ARG A 67 -2.47 -7.21 17.46
N LYS A 68 -2.91 -8.12 18.34
CA LYS A 68 -2.50 -9.53 18.32
C LYS A 68 -2.97 -10.24 17.05
N ILE A 69 -4.21 -9.99 16.60
CA ILE A 69 -4.70 -10.48 15.31
C ILE A 69 -3.81 -10.03 14.15
N SER A 70 -3.41 -8.76 14.12
CA SER A 70 -2.52 -8.22 13.08
C SER A 70 -1.16 -8.92 13.04
N LYS A 71 -0.70 -9.48 14.18
CA LYS A 71 0.52 -10.30 14.26
C LYS A 71 0.30 -11.75 13.86
N SER A 72 -0.81 -12.35 14.27
CA SER A 72 -1.12 -13.76 14.01
C SER A 72 -1.56 -14.03 12.56
N TYR A 73 -2.21 -13.05 11.91
CA TYR A 73 -2.83 -13.17 10.60
C TYR A 73 -2.14 -12.24 9.58
N PRO A 74 -1.21 -12.74 8.75
CA PRO A 74 -0.38 -11.89 7.89
C PRO A 74 -1.17 -11.03 6.89
N LEU A 75 -2.29 -11.54 6.40
CA LEU A 75 -3.18 -10.83 5.47
C LEU A 75 -4.26 -10.01 6.16
N ALA A 76 -4.41 -10.09 7.48
CA ALA A 76 -5.36 -9.24 8.18
C ALA A 76 -4.86 -7.78 8.18
N ILE A 77 -5.78 -6.85 7.93
CA ILE A 77 -5.52 -5.42 8.05
C ILE A 77 -6.54 -4.85 9.02
N THR A 78 -6.06 -4.32 10.14
CA THR A 78 -6.89 -3.64 11.13
C THR A 78 -6.71 -2.13 10.96
N LYS A 79 -7.80 -1.39 10.76
CA LYS A 79 -7.77 0.07 10.60
C LYS A 79 -8.80 0.73 11.51
N VAL A 80 -8.57 2.01 11.80
CA VAL A 80 -9.54 2.89 12.44
C VAL A 80 -9.96 3.88 11.37
N GLU A 81 -11.24 3.88 11.01
CA GLU A 81 -11.78 4.83 10.04
C GLU A 81 -11.94 6.21 10.69
N GLU A 82 -12.11 7.26 9.88
CA GLU A 82 -12.33 8.63 10.39
C GLU A 82 -13.60 8.76 11.26
N SER A 83 -14.58 7.87 11.06
CA SER A 83 -15.78 7.75 11.90
C SER A 83 -15.48 7.26 13.31
N GLY A 84 -14.29 6.70 13.56
CA GLY A 84 -13.91 6.01 14.79
C GLY A 84 -14.23 4.51 14.79
N GLU A 85 -14.77 3.97 13.70
CA GLU A 85 -15.05 2.54 13.57
C GLU A 85 -13.76 1.73 13.39
N HIS A 86 -13.63 0.62 14.12
CA HIS A 86 -12.55 -0.33 13.91
C HIS A 86 -12.95 -1.30 12.80
N THR A 87 -12.19 -1.34 11.72
CA THR A 87 -12.42 -2.24 10.59
C THR A 87 -11.34 -3.30 10.51
N VAL A 88 -11.76 -4.52 10.14
CA VAL A 88 -10.88 -5.65 9.87
C VAL A 88 -11.09 -6.08 8.43
N LEU A 89 -10.02 -6.08 7.65
CA LEU A 89 -10.00 -6.63 6.30
C LEU A 89 -9.37 -8.02 6.29
N GLY A 90 -9.96 -8.92 5.52
CA GLY A 90 -9.53 -10.30 5.34
C GLY A 90 -9.79 -10.78 3.91
N THR A 91 -9.26 -11.96 3.58
CA THR A 91 -9.35 -12.52 2.23
C THR A 91 -10.73 -13.09 1.89
N GLY A 92 -11.53 -13.45 2.90
CA GLY A 92 -12.83 -14.08 2.71
C GLY A 92 -13.55 -14.31 4.02
N GLU A 93 -14.77 -14.85 3.91
CA GLU A 93 -15.68 -15.07 5.05
C GLU A 93 -15.07 -16.01 6.11
N LEU A 94 -14.57 -17.19 5.70
CA LEU A 94 -13.97 -18.16 6.63
C LEU A 94 -12.74 -17.60 7.35
N TYR A 95 -11.95 -16.77 6.65
CA TYR A 95 -10.78 -16.12 7.21
C TYR A 95 -11.17 -15.10 8.28
N LEU A 96 -12.21 -14.30 8.00
CA LEU A 96 -12.76 -13.35 8.97
C LEU A 96 -13.45 -14.06 10.14
N ASP A 97 -14.17 -15.16 9.91
CA ASP A 97 -14.79 -15.95 10.98
C ASP A 97 -13.74 -16.47 11.97
N SER A 98 -12.63 -17.01 11.45
CA SER A 98 -11.50 -17.45 12.27
C SER A 98 -10.88 -16.30 13.08
N ILE A 99 -10.67 -15.15 12.45
CA ILE A 99 -10.19 -13.93 13.12
C ILE A 99 -11.14 -13.49 14.23
N MET A 100 -12.45 -13.48 13.98
CA MET A 100 -13.44 -13.03 14.96
C MET A 100 -13.56 -14.01 16.12
N LYS A 101 -13.43 -15.31 15.85
CA LYS A 101 -13.37 -16.32 16.90
C LYS A 101 -12.16 -16.09 17.80
N ASP A 102 -10.97 -15.96 17.22
CA ASP A 102 -9.73 -15.73 17.98
C ASP A 102 -9.76 -14.41 18.75
N LEU A 103 -10.33 -13.36 18.16
CA LEU A 103 -10.50 -12.07 18.82
C LEU A 103 -11.36 -12.23 20.08
N ARG A 104 -12.50 -12.92 19.99
CA ARG A 104 -13.44 -13.11 21.12
C ARG A 104 -12.89 -14.07 22.18
N GLU A 105 -12.37 -15.22 21.77
CA GLU A 105 -12.02 -16.33 22.66
C GLU A 105 -10.59 -16.24 23.21
N LEU A 106 -9.62 -15.76 22.41
CA LEU A 106 -8.19 -15.85 22.75
C LEU A 106 -7.58 -14.50 23.16
N TYR A 107 -7.98 -13.40 22.52
CA TYR A 107 -7.19 -12.16 22.61
C TYR A 107 -7.86 -11.01 23.35
N SER A 108 -9.19 -10.88 23.28
CA SER A 108 -9.94 -9.84 24.00
C SER A 108 -10.71 -10.35 25.22
N GLU A 109 -11.02 -11.66 25.27
CA GLU A 109 -11.84 -12.30 26.31
C GLU A 109 -13.15 -11.53 26.56
N GLY A 110 -13.80 -11.08 25.49
CA GLY A 110 -14.97 -10.20 25.56
C GLY A 110 -15.92 -10.37 24.38
N GLU A 111 -17.14 -9.85 24.54
CA GLU A 111 -18.15 -9.88 23.48
C GLU A 111 -17.90 -8.75 22.47
N VAL A 112 -17.69 -9.14 21.21
CA VAL A 112 -17.46 -8.22 20.09
C VAL A 112 -18.62 -8.33 19.11
N LYS A 113 -19.29 -7.20 18.86
CA LYS A 113 -20.26 -7.05 17.78
C LYS A 113 -19.53 -6.90 16.47
N VAL A 114 -20.06 -7.56 15.45
CA VAL A 114 -19.49 -7.58 14.11
C VAL A 114 -20.60 -7.15 13.15
N ALA A 115 -20.30 -6.18 12.31
CA ALA A 115 -21.21 -5.72 11.27
C ALA A 115 -21.26 -6.71 10.11
N ASP A 116 -22.25 -6.55 9.22
CA ASP A 116 -22.31 -7.35 8.00
C ASP A 116 -21.07 -7.08 7.13
N PRO A 117 -20.41 -8.14 6.61
CA PRO A 117 -19.22 -7.98 5.80
C PRO A 117 -19.53 -7.29 4.48
N VAL A 118 -18.71 -6.31 4.13
CA VAL A 118 -18.75 -5.57 2.87
C VAL A 118 -17.44 -5.76 2.11
N VAL A 119 -17.39 -5.38 0.84
CA VAL A 119 -16.14 -5.41 0.07
C VAL A 119 -15.52 -4.03 -0.04
N SER A 120 -14.20 -3.98 -0.12
CA SER A 120 -13.46 -2.78 -0.49
C SER A 120 -13.67 -2.49 -1.98
N PHE A 121 -14.01 -1.25 -2.30
CA PHE A 121 -14.13 -0.77 -3.67
C PHE A 121 -12.85 -0.06 -4.11
N CYS A 122 -12.55 -0.13 -5.39
CA CYS A 122 -11.54 0.68 -6.06
C CYS A 122 -12.23 1.63 -7.04
N GLU A 123 -11.57 2.74 -7.35
CA GLU A 123 -12.05 3.73 -8.31
C GLU A 123 -11.27 3.63 -9.62
N THR A 124 -11.89 3.99 -10.73
CA THR A 124 -11.25 4.03 -12.04
C THR A 124 -11.87 5.13 -12.91
N VAL A 125 -11.14 5.55 -13.94
CA VAL A 125 -11.62 6.46 -14.97
C VAL A 125 -11.84 5.67 -16.26
N VAL A 126 -12.91 5.98 -16.98
CA VAL A 126 -13.25 5.31 -18.25
C VAL A 126 -12.96 6.17 -19.48
N GLU A 127 -12.90 7.49 -19.29
CA GLU A 127 -12.65 8.47 -20.34
C GLU A 127 -11.64 9.50 -19.85
N SER A 128 -10.93 10.10 -20.81
CA SER A 128 -10.01 11.21 -20.52
C SER A 128 -10.76 12.39 -19.94
N SER A 129 -10.12 13.07 -18.99
CA SER A 129 -10.65 14.29 -18.38
C SER A 129 -11.01 15.33 -19.45
N SER A 130 -12.25 15.82 -19.42
CA SER A 130 -12.75 16.82 -20.38
C SER A 130 -12.14 18.21 -20.19
N MET A 131 -11.61 18.49 -18.99
CA MET A 131 -10.91 19.72 -18.65
C MET A 131 -9.64 19.42 -17.88
N LYS A 132 -8.64 20.30 -18.04
CA LYS A 132 -7.44 20.27 -17.21
C LYS A 132 -7.77 20.83 -15.83
N CYS A 133 -7.69 19.99 -14.80
CA CYS A 133 -7.90 20.41 -13.42
C CYS A 133 -6.64 21.06 -12.89
N PHE A 134 -6.76 22.10 -12.07
CA PHE A 134 -5.62 22.72 -11.41
C PHE A 134 -5.82 22.90 -9.91
N ALA A 135 -4.72 22.84 -9.17
CA ALA A 135 -4.66 23.14 -7.74
C ALA A 135 -3.62 24.22 -7.50
N GLU A 136 -3.94 25.20 -6.66
CA GLU A 136 -3.03 26.26 -6.24
C GLU A 136 -2.73 26.13 -4.75
N THR A 137 -1.47 26.36 -4.37
CA THR A 137 -1.11 26.35 -2.95
C THR A 137 -1.74 27.52 -2.21
N PRO A 138 -1.95 27.43 -0.88
CA PRO A 138 -2.48 28.54 -0.09
C PRO A 138 -1.66 29.83 -0.21
N SER A 139 -0.35 29.71 -0.45
CA SER A 139 0.54 30.85 -0.70
C SER A 139 0.41 31.46 -2.10
N LYS A 140 -0.37 30.83 -2.99
CA LYS A 140 -0.57 31.19 -4.40
C LYS A 140 0.70 31.25 -5.24
N LYS A 141 1.76 30.54 -4.80
CA LYS A 141 3.06 30.52 -5.49
C LYS A 141 3.21 29.34 -6.44
N ASN A 142 2.52 28.24 -6.16
CA ASN A 142 2.59 27.03 -6.97
C ASN A 142 1.21 26.71 -7.51
N LYS A 143 1.16 26.34 -8.79
CA LYS A 143 -0.02 25.87 -9.49
C LYS A 143 0.33 24.56 -10.19
N ILE A 144 -0.41 23.51 -9.88
CA ILE A 144 -0.26 22.18 -10.50
C ILE A 144 -1.48 21.97 -11.38
N THR A 145 -1.28 21.43 -12.59
CA THR A 145 -2.36 21.11 -13.52
C THR A 145 -2.23 19.64 -13.92
N MET A 146 -3.32 18.88 -13.85
CA MET A 146 -3.34 17.45 -14.14
C MET A 146 -4.56 17.05 -14.97
N ILE A 147 -4.43 15.96 -15.70
CA ILE A 147 -5.52 15.23 -16.36
C ILE A 147 -5.44 13.76 -15.96
N ALA A 148 -6.58 13.10 -15.85
CA ALA A 148 -6.67 11.66 -15.70
C ALA A 148 -7.13 11.03 -17.02
N VAL A 149 -6.50 9.91 -17.39
CA VAL A 149 -6.76 9.13 -18.60
C VAL A 149 -6.79 7.66 -18.20
N PRO A 150 -7.72 6.83 -18.72
CA PRO A 150 -7.72 5.39 -18.48
C PRO A 150 -6.41 4.75 -18.95
N LEU A 151 -5.84 3.84 -18.14
CA LEU A 151 -4.70 3.02 -18.56
C LEU A 151 -5.13 2.02 -19.64
N GLU A 152 -4.16 1.59 -20.45
CA GLU A 152 -4.36 0.50 -21.39
C GLU A 152 -4.70 -0.81 -20.66
N LYS A 153 -5.53 -1.62 -21.30
CA LYS A 153 -5.94 -2.92 -20.76
C LYS A 153 -4.72 -3.82 -20.53
N GLY A 154 -4.59 -4.41 -19.35
CA GLY A 154 -3.47 -5.28 -18.99
C GLY A 154 -2.31 -4.55 -18.30
N LEU A 155 -2.24 -3.22 -18.41
CA LEU A 155 -1.12 -2.46 -17.84
C LEU A 155 -1.20 -2.38 -16.31
N ALA A 156 -2.39 -2.21 -15.76
CA ALA A 156 -2.59 -2.24 -14.31
C ALA A 156 -2.17 -3.59 -13.72
N GLU A 157 -2.59 -4.68 -14.36
CA GLU A 157 -2.27 -6.06 -13.95
C GLU A 157 -0.76 -6.33 -14.04
N ASP A 158 -0.10 -5.89 -15.11
CA ASP A 158 1.36 -6.03 -15.25
C ASP A 158 2.15 -5.29 -14.15
N ILE A 159 1.64 -4.14 -13.68
CA ILE A 159 2.28 -3.38 -12.61
C ILE A 159 2.10 -4.11 -11.27
N GLU A 160 0.89 -4.58 -10.98
CA GLU A 160 0.58 -5.31 -9.74
C GLU A 160 1.31 -6.67 -9.67
N ASP A 161 1.45 -7.36 -10.80
CA ASP A 161 2.19 -8.63 -10.92
C ASP A 161 3.73 -8.41 -10.88
N GLY A 162 4.19 -7.16 -10.87
CA GLY A 162 5.61 -6.81 -10.84
C GLY A 162 6.36 -7.13 -12.14
N VAL A 163 5.63 -7.27 -13.25
CA VAL A 163 6.22 -7.44 -14.61
C VAL A 163 7.00 -6.19 -15.01
N VAL A 164 6.60 -5.03 -14.50
CA VAL A 164 7.30 -3.75 -14.64
C VAL A 164 7.57 -3.13 -13.28
N SER A 165 8.71 -2.44 -13.14
CA SER A 165 9.07 -1.76 -11.90
C SER A 165 9.62 -0.37 -12.18
N ILE A 166 9.21 0.61 -11.36
CA ILE A 166 9.70 1.98 -11.41
C ILE A 166 11.18 2.11 -11.06
N ASP A 167 11.74 1.13 -10.33
CA ASP A 167 13.16 1.13 -9.94
C ASP A 167 14.08 0.67 -11.09
N TRP A 168 13.52 0.23 -12.22
CA TRP A 168 14.31 -0.08 -13.42
C TRP A 168 14.96 1.16 -14.03
N ASN A 169 16.03 0.94 -14.79
CA ASN A 169 16.61 2.04 -15.56
C ASN A 169 15.59 2.56 -16.60
N ARG A 170 15.64 3.87 -16.88
CA ARG A 170 14.67 4.53 -17.78
C ARG A 170 14.64 3.97 -19.20
N LYS A 171 15.72 3.35 -19.66
CA LYS A 171 15.77 2.74 -20.99
C LYS A 171 14.93 1.46 -21.02
N ALA A 172 15.14 0.55 -20.07
CA ALA A 172 14.37 -0.68 -19.95
C ALA A 172 12.88 -0.39 -19.70
N LEU A 173 12.58 0.59 -18.84
CA LEU A 173 11.20 1.04 -18.63
C LEU A 173 10.59 1.56 -19.93
N GLY A 174 11.28 2.46 -20.63
CA GLY A 174 10.81 2.99 -21.92
C GLY A 174 10.60 1.91 -22.99
N ASP A 175 11.52 0.95 -23.08
CA ASP A 175 11.44 -0.15 -24.04
C ASP A 175 10.25 -1.07 -23.75
N PHE A 176 9.92 -1.31 -22.47
CA PHE A 176 8.74 -2.08 -22.05
C PHE A 176 7.43 -1.43 -22.51
N PHE A 177 7.22 -0.16 -22.13
CA PHE A 177 6.01 0.59 -22.47
C PHE A 177 5.85 0.76 -23.99
N LYS A 178 6.94 1.02 -24.71
CA LYS A 178 6.93 1.10 -26.18
C LYS A 178 6.55 -0.23 -26.82
N THR A 179 7.16 -1.34 -26.38
CA THR A 179 7.01 -2.62 -27.08
C THR A 179 5.66 -3.29 -26.78
N LYS A 180 5.16 -3.17 -25.55
CA LYS A 180 3.94 -3.87 -25.11
C LYS A 180 2.68 -3.02 -25.26
N TYR A 181 2.79 -1.71 -25.07
CA TYR A 181 1.65 -0.78 -25.01
C TYR A 181 1.69 0.33 -26.08
N ASP A 182 2.68 0.30 -26.99
CA ASP A 182 2.85 1.29 -28.08
C ASP A 182 2.96 2.75 -27.59
N TRP A 183 3.52 2.93 -26.38
CA TRP A 183 3.76 4.27 -25.85
C TRP A 183 4.89 4.97 -26.61
N ASP A 184 4.74 6.29 -26.74
CA ASP A 184 5.84 7.12 -27.21
C ASP A 184 7.02 7.10 -26.20
N LEU A 185 8.24 7.14 -26.73
CA LEU A 185 9.45 7.07 -25.92
C LEU A 185 9.61 8.27 -24.98
N LEU A 186 9.11 9.44 -25.34
CA LEU A 186 9.15 10.62 -24.47
C LEU A 186 8.20 10.42 -23.29
N ALA A 187 6.96 10.02 -23.57
CA ALA A 187 5.97 9.72 -22.52
C ALA A 187 6.48 8.64 -21.56
N ALA A 188 6.95 7.51 -22.09
CA ALA A 188 7.43 6.40 -21.26
C ALA A 188 8.65 6.76 -20.38
N ARG A 189 9.50 7.71 -20.82
CA ARG A 189 10.65 8.19 -20.04
C ARG A 189 10.30 9.25 -19.01
N SER A 190 9.12 9.85 -19.13
CA SER A 190 8.59 10.86 -18.21
C SER A 190 7.70 10.27 -17.11
N ILE A 191 7.64 8.94 -16.98
CA ILE A 191 7.00 8.29 -15.85
C ILE A 191 7.76 8.64 -14.55
N TRP A 192 7.03 9.11 -13.55
CA TRP A 192 7.58 9.53 -12.27
C TRP A 192 7.39 8.50 -11.18
N ALA A 193 6.21 7.88 -11.11
CA ALA A 193 5.86 6.91 -10.07
C ALA A 193 4.72 5.99 -10.52
N PHE A 194 4.65 4.84 -9.86
CA PHE A 194 3.43 4.06 -9.77
C PHE A 194 2.73 4.36 -8.43
N GLY A 195 1.41 4.16 -8.36
CA GLY A 195 0.64 4.49 -7.16
C GLY A 195 -0.56 3.56 -6.95
N PRO A 196 -1.05 3.38 -5.70
CA PRO A 196 -0.70 4.14 -4.50
C PRO A 196 0.62 3.71 -3.83
N ASP A 197 1.12 2.52 -4.12
CA ASP A 197 2.46 2.07 -3.73
C ASP A 197 3.34 1.83 -4.98
N LYS A 198 4.57 1.35 -4.78
CA LYS A 198 5.54 1.13 -5.88
C LYS A 198 5.07 0.11 -6.94
N GLN A 199 4.06 -0.70 -6.64
CA GLN A 199 3.46 -1.69 -7.54
C GLN A 199 1.94 -1.44 -7.69
N GLY A 200 1.48 -0.23 -7.42
CA GLY A 200 0.07 0.10 -7.51
C GLY A 200 -0.39 0.35 -8.95
N PRO A 201 -1.68 0.12 -9.26
CA PRO A 201 -2.21 0.12 -10.62
C PRO A 201 -2.47 1.53 -11.20
N ASN A 202 -1.66 2.52 -10.85
CA ASN A 202 -1.74 3.89 -11.38
C ASN A 202 -0.36 4.38 -11.82
N ILE A 203 -0.32 5.29 -12.78
CA ILE A 203 0.92 5.90 -13.28
C ILE A 203 0.83 7.42 -13.16
N LEU A 204 1.85 8.02 -12.54
CA LEU A 204 2.08 9.46 -12.62
C LEU A 204 3.12 9.76 -13.69
N LEU A 205 2.75 10.58 -14.67
CA LEU A 205 3.57 10.96 -15.82
C LEU A 205 3.65 12.49 -15.96
N ASP A 206 4.82 12.97 -16.36
CA ASP A 206 5.07 14.37 -16.71
C ASP A 206 4.94 14.61 -18.22
N ASP A 207 3.88 15.31 -18.61
CA ASP A 207 3.62 15.75 -19.99
C ASP A 207 3.87 17.26 -20.18
N THR A 208 4.74 17.86 -19.36
CA THR A 208 5.07 19.28 -19.48
C THR A 208 6.11 19.55 -20.57
N LEU A 209 5.97 20.68 -21.25
CA LEU A 209 6.93 21.12 -22.25
C LEU A 209 7.98 22.05 -21.61
N PRO A 210 9.28 21.91 -21.92
CA PRO A 210 10.32 22.81 -21.40
C PRO A 210 10.14 24.29 -21.76
N THR A 211 9.29 24.59 -22.75
CA THR A 211 8.91 25.95 -23.15
C THR A 211 7.86 26.56 -22.21
N GLU A 212 7.10 25.73 -21.50
CA GLU A 212 6.02 26.15 -20.61
C GLU A 212 6.46 26.11 -19.14
N VAL A 213 7.30 25.13 -18.78
CA VAL A 213 7.72 24.87 -17.41
C VAL A 213 9.23 24.77 -17.31
N ASP A 214 9.81 25.43 -16.30
CA ASP A 214 11.21 25.25 -15.94
C ASP A 214 11.42 23.86 -15.32
N MET A 215 12.09 22.99 -16.07
CA MET A 215 12.36 21.60 -15.69
C MET A 215 13.24 21.47 -14.44
N GLY A 216 14.09 22.47 -14.16
CA GLY A 216 14.90 22.50 -12.93
C GLY A 216 14.04 22.74 -11.70
N LEU A 217 13.10 23.69 -11.80
CA LEU A 217 12.13 23.96 -10.73
C LEU A 217 11.13 22.81 -10.56
N LEU A 218 10.66 22.22 -11.65
CA LEU A 218 9.76 21.07 -11.61
C LEU A 218 10.44 19.86 -10.93
N GLY A 219 11.69 19.59 -11.29
CA GLY A 219 12.49 18.54 -10.66
C GLY A 219 12.68 18.74 -9.16
N ALA A 220 12.81 19.99 -8.70
CA ALA A 220 12.96 20.30 -7.27
C ALA A 220 11.70 20.00 -6.44
N VAL A 221 10.51 19.96 -7.06
CA VAL A 221 9.23 19.66 -6.38
C VAL A 221 8.69 18.27 -6.71
N LYS A 222 9.32 17.53 -7.62
CA LYS A 222 8.89 16.20 -8.06
C LYS A 222 8.56 15.26 -6.90
N ASP A 223 9.47 15.12 -5.94
CA ASP A 223 9.29 14.19 -4.82
C ASP A 223 8.11 14.60 -3.92
N SER A 224 7.80 15.90 -3.83
CA SER A 224 6.62 16.38 -3.12
C SER A 224 5.33 16.09 -3.88
N ILE A 225 5.36 16.11 -5.22
CA ILE A 225 4.21 15.74 -6.06
C ILE A 225 3.97 14.23 -5.99
N VAL A 226 5.02 13.40 -6.07
CA VAL A 226 4.91 11.94 -5.97
C VAL A 226 4.39 11.49 -4.60
N LYS A 227 4.72 12.24 -3.55
CA LYS A 227 4.27 11.94 -2.17
C LYS A 227 2.81 12.35 -1.91
N GLY A 228 2.30 13.35 -2.63
CA GLY A 228 0.95 13.88 -2.47
C GLY A 228 -0.08 12.98 -3.12
#